data_AF-A0A948MHZ0-F1
#
_entry.id   AF-A0A948MHZ0-F1
#
_cell.length_a   1.000
_cell.length_b   1.000
_cell.length_c   1.000
_cell.angle_alpha   90.00
_cell.angle_beta   90.00
_cell.angle_gamma   90.00
#
_symmetry.space_group_name_H-M   'P 1'
#
loop_
_entity.id
_entity.type
_entity.pdbx_description
1 polymer ?
#
loop_
_entity_poly.entity_id
_entity_poly.type
_entity_poly.pdbx_seq_one_letter_code
_entity_poly.pdbx_strand_id
1 'polypeptide(L)'
;MIKREVVMPVELVEEIAQIVHKEGYEALKEAFPAVNTVPPIFLSEEEAEALIDLAVIEKKKARLMYPFYDEDHPQFNEEHEAKFDDVQMGIYEKTIYYVESAFKKGSFDHVLKSKT
;
A
#
# COMPACT_ATOMS: atom_id res chain seq x y z
N MET A 1 13.18 14.00 13.72
CA MET A 1 12.58 12.70 13.34
C MET A 1 13.53 12.01 12.38
N ILE A 2 13.87 10.74 12.58
CA ILE A 2 14.77 10.00 11.68
C ILE A 2 13.92 9.44 10.55
N LYS A 3 14.23 9.80 9.30
CA LYS A 3 13.63 9.17 8.11
C LYS A 3 14.57 8.07 7.59
N ARG A 4 14.01 6.98 7.07
CA ARG A 4 14.72 5.88 6.43
C ARG A 4 14.47 5.89 4.93
N GLU A 5 15.52 5.60 4.18
CA GLU A 5 15.44 5.42 2.74
C GLU A 5 14.66 4.13 2.42
N VAL A 6 13.62 4.24 1.60
CA VAL A 6 12.82 3.13 1.12
C VAL A 6 12.89 3.12 -0.40
N VAL A 7 13.52 2.08 -0.95
CA VAL A 7 13.67 1.89 -2.40
C VAL A 7 12.57 0.97 -2.89
N MET A 8 11.65 1.52 -3.66
CA MET A 8 10.51 0.82 -4.29
C MET A 8 10.60 0.90 -5.82
N PRO A 9 9.92 0.02 -6.56
CA PRO A 9 9.73 0.15 -8.00
C PRO A 9 9.09 1.50 -8.34
N VAL A 10 9.48 2.07 -9.48
CA VAL A 10 8.97 3.38 -9.93
C VAL A 10 7.46 3.35 -10.08
N GLU A 11 6.92 2.27 -10.67
CA GLU A 11 5.48 2.13 -10.92
C GLU A 11 4.68 2.15 -9.61
N LEU A 12 5.21 1.51 -8.56
CA LEU A 12 4.58 1.50 -7.24
C LEU A 12 4.58 2.89 -6.59
N VAL A 13 5.70 3.62 -6.68
CA VAL A 13 5.78 4.98 -6.14
C VAL A 13 4.84 5.93 -6.88
N GLU A 14 4.77 5.84 -8.20
CA GLU A 14 3.85 6.63 -9.03
C GLU A 14 2.38 6.32 -8.69
N GLU A 15 2.02 5.04 -8.56
CA GLU A 15 0.66 4.63 -8.19
C GLU A 15 0.26 5.13 -6.80
N ILE A 16 1.13 4.97 -5.80
CA ILE A 16 0.90 5.49 -4.45
C ILE A 16 0.82 7.02 -4.47
N ALA A 17 1.71 7.70 -5.19
CA ALA A 17 1.68 9.15 -5.31
C ALA A 17 0.34 9.64 -5.89
N GLN A 18 -0.17 8.97 -6.92
CA GLN A 18 -1.48 9.30 -7.47
C GLN A 18 -2.60 9.13 -6.42
N ILE A 19 -2.58 8.04 -5.64
CA ILE A 19 -3.56 7.80 -4.57
C ILE A 19 -3.45 8.88 -3.48
N VAL A 20 -2.23 9.17 -3.01
CA VAL A 20 -1.96 10.17 -1.97
C VAL A 20 -2.53 11.54 -2.35
N HIS A 21 -2.29 11.98 -3.59
CA HIS A 21 -2.76 13.28 -4.07
C HIS A 21 -4.24 13.29 -4.40
N LYS A 22 -4.78 12.21 -4.98
CA LYS A 22 -6.21 12.10 -5.31
C LYS A 22 -7.09 12.09 -4.07
N GLU A 23 -6.69 11.33 -3.05
CA GLU A 23 -7.49 11.09 -1.84
C GLU A 23 -7.11 12.05 -0.69
N GLY A 24 -6.02 12.82 -0.84
CA GLY A 24 -5.61 13.84 0.13
C GLY A 24 -4.99 13.28 1.41
N TYR A 25 -4.13 12.26 1.31
CA TYR A 25 -3.45 11.66 2.47
C TYR A 25 -2.38 12.60 3.03
N GLU A 26 -2.78 13.51 3.93
CA GLU A 26 -1.92 14.55 4.52
C GLU A 26 -0.64 13.99 5.18
N ALA A 27 -0.75 12.86 5.87
CA ALA A 27 0.38 12.22 6.55
C ALA A 27 1.49 11.75 5.61
N LEU A 28 1.20 11.61 4.31
CA LEU A 28 2.13 11.13 3.30
C LEU A 28 2.61 12.24 2.34
N LYS A 29 2.14 13.47 2.49
CA LYS A 29 2.48 14.56 1.56
C LYS A 29 3.96 14.92 1.52
N GLU A 30 4.66 14.81 2.65
CA GLU A 30 6.10 15.06 2.66
C GLU A 30 6.89 13.95 1.94
N ALA A 31 6.48 12.70 2.13
CA ALA A 31 7.09 11.54 1.47
C ALA A 31 6.76 11.46 -0.03
N PHE A 32 5.57 11.96 -0.42
CA PHE A 32 5.07 12.00 -1.79
C PHE A 32 4.66 13.43 -2.17
N PRO A 33 5.63 14.33 -2.43
CA PRO A 33 5.36 15.75 -2.63
C PRO A 33 4.58 16.08 -3.92
N ALA A 34 4.60 15.17 -4.91
CA ALA A 34 3.91 15.34 -6.18
C ALA A 34 3.44 14.01 -6.76
N VAL A 35 2.51 14.04 -7.71
CA VAL A 35 1.99 12.85 -8.42
C VAL A 35 3.07 12.08 -9.20
N ASN A 36 4.18 12.73 -9.54
CA ASN A 36 5.33 12.16 -10.23
C ASN A 36 6.54 11.99 -9.30
N THR A 37 6.28 11.70 -8.01
CA THR A 37 7.34 11.33 -7.07
C THR A 37 8.06 10.09 -7.61
N VAL A 38 9.39 10.07 -7.49
CA VAL A 38 10.23 8.96 -7.94
C VAL A 38 11.02 8.39 -6.76
N PRO A 39 11.44 7.12 -6.81
CA PRO A 39 12.32 6.55 -5.81
C PRO A 39 13.70 7.24 -5.75
N PRO A 40 14.42 7.16 -4.61
CA PRO A 40 13.95 6.62 -3.33
C PRO A 40 13.01 7.59 -2.62
N ILE A 41 12.14 7.07 -1.76
CA ILE A 41 11.38 7.91 -0.82
C ILE A 41 11.97 7.79 0.58
N PHE A 42 11.76 8.81 1.40
CA PHE A 42 12.23 8.83 2.78
C PHE A 42 11.05 8.86 3.73
N LEU A 43 10.93 7.83 4.57
CA LEU A 43 9.81 7.67 5.50
C LEU A 43 10.29 7.75 6.94
N SER A 44 9.62 8.54 7.76
CA SER A 44 9.60 8.35 9.20
C SER A 44 8.83 7.09 9.58
N GLU A 45 8.88 6.71 10.86
CA GLU A 45 8.06 5.60 11.37
C GLU A 45 6.56 5.89 11.23
N GLU A 46 6.13 7.12 11.53
CA GLU A 46 4.73 7.56 11.35
C GLU A 46 4.30 7.57 9.88
N GLU A 47 5.17 8.03 8.96
CA GLU A 47 4.89 8.00 7.52
C GLU A 47 4.86 6.56 6.99
N ALA A 48 5.70 5.66 7.53
CA ALA A 48 5.69 4.26 7.18
C ALA A 48 4.40 3.55 7.65
N GLU A 49 3.94 3.84 8.88
CA GLU A 49 2.64 3.37 9.37
C GLU A 49 1.49 3.89 8.49
N ALA A 50 1.50 5.19 8.18
CA ALA A 50 0.49 5.79 7.30
C ALA A 50 0.48 5.17 5.90
N LEU A 51 1.65 4.78 5.38
CA LEU A 51 1.77 4.14 4.08
C LEU A 51 1.23 2.70 4.10
N ILE A 52 1.51 1.93 5.16
CA ILE A 52 0.91 0.60 5.38
C ILE A 52 -0.61 0.73 5.50
N ASP A 53 -1.08 1.75 6.21
CA ASP A 53 -2.51 2.03 6.39
C ASP A 53 -3.21 2.30 5.06
N LEU A 54 -2.60 3.12 4.20
CA LEU A 54 -3.08 3.36 2.84
C LEU A 54 -3.19 2.04 2.08
N ALA A 55 -2.15 1.21 2.11
CA ALA A 55 -2.11 -0.06 1.39
C ALA A 55 -3.24 -1.01 1.86
N VAL A 56 -3.48 -1.08 3.18
CA VAL A 56 -4.60 -1.83 3.77
C VAL A 56 -5.95 -1.28 3.31
N ILE A 57 -6.11 0.04 3.28
CA ILE A 57 -7.34 0.70 2.84
C ILE A 57 -7.63 0.36 1.38
N GLU A 58 -6.63 0.44 0.50
CA GLU A 58 -6.80 0.13 -0.92
C GLU A 58 -7.16 -1.34 -1.14
N LYS A 59 -6.54 -2.29 -0.41
CA LYS A 59 -6.98 -3.70 -0.41
C LYS A 59 -8.45 -3.85 0.01
N LYS A 60 -8.87 -3.14 1.05
CA LYS A 60 -10.28 -3.18 1.53
C LYS A 60 -11.23 -2.57 0.51
N LYS A 61 -10.86 -1.48 -0.17
CA LYS A 61 -11.64 -0.90 -1.28
C LYS A 61 -11.78 -1.91 -2.43
N ALA A 62 -10.69 -2.56 -2.83
CA ALA A 62 -10.72 -3.58 -3.88
C ALA A 62 -11.63 -4.76 -3.52
N ARG A 63 -11.58 -5.23 -2.26
CA ARG A 63 -12.47 -6.29 -1.75
C ARG A 63 -13.95 -5.93 -1.89
N LEU A 64 -14.31 -4.66 -1.70
CA LEU A 64 -15.69 -4.19 -1.85
C LEU A 64 -16.08 -4.01 -3.32
N MET A 65 -15.15 -3.59 -4.17
CA MET A 65 -15.37 -3.37 -5.61
C MET A 65 -15.46 -4.68 -6.40
N TYR A 66 -14.72 -5.70 -5.98
CA TYR A 66 -14.61 -7.00 -6.64
C TYR A 66 -15.08 -8.12 -5.71
N PRO A 67 -16.39 -8.19 -5.41
CA PRO A 67 -16.94 -9.27 -4.60
C PRO A 67 -16.78 -10.62 -5.32
N PHE A 68 -16.67 -11.74 -4.60
CA PHE A 68 -16.52 -13.07 -5.22
C PHE A 68 -15.21 -13.27 -6.01
N TYR A 69 -14.15 -12.56 -5.62
CA TYR A 69 -12.79 -12.81 -6.11
C TYR A 69 -12.22 -14.16 -5.62
N ASP A 70 -12.79 -14.72 -4.55
CA ASP A 70 -12.33 -15.94 -3.88
C ASP A 70 -12.77 -17.19 -4.67
N GLU A 71 -11.80 -18.01 -5.11
CA GLU A 71 -12.01 -19.22 -5.92
C GLU A 71 -12.90 -20.27 -5.22
N ASP A 72 -12.95 -20.26 -3.89
CA ASP A 72 -13.80 -21.14 -3.09
C ASP A 72 -15.25 -20.63 -2.99
N HIS A 73 -15.54 -19.40 -3.45
CA HIS A 73 -16.88 -18.82 -3.35
C HIS A 73 -17.84 -19.39 -4.41
N PRO A 74 -19.09 -19.78 -4.08
CA PRO A 74 -20.04 -20.33 -5.05
C PRO A 74 -20.41 -19.42 -6.23
N GLN A 75 -20.12 -18.12 -6.11
CA GLN A 75 -20.35 -17.09 -7.13
C GLN A 75 -19.04 -16.53 -7.70
N PHE A 76 -17.94 -17.30 -7.60
CA PHE A 76 -16.62 -16.89 -8.07
C PHE A 76 -16.65 -16.25 -9.45
N ASN A 77 -15.87 -15.18 -9.59
CA ASN A 77 -15.69 -14.47 -10.85
C ASN A 77 -14.19 -14.23 -11.08
N GLU A 78 -13.63 -14.89 -12.09
CA GLU A 78 -12.24 -14.79 -12.51
C GLU A 78 -11.80 -13.34 -12.85
N GLU A 79 -12.69 -12.52 -13.41
CA GLU A 79 -12.39 -11.11 -13.67
C GLU A 79 -12.25 -10.31 -12.36
N HIS A 80 -13.00 -10.69 -11.32
CA HIS A 80 -12.91 -10.06 -10.01
C HIS A 80 -11.65 -10.51 -9.26
N GLU A 81 -11.25 -11.77 -9.40
CA GLU A 81 -9.96 -12.28 -8.91
C GLU A 81 -8.81 -11.48 -9.50
N ALA A 82 -8.68 -11.42 -10.82
CA ALA A 82 -7.59 -10.71 -11.48
C ALA A 82 -7.47 -9.25 -11.02
N LYS A 83 -8.60 -8.53 -10.92
CA LYS A 83 -8.60 -7.13 -10.48
C LYS A 83 -8.33 -6.97 -8.98
N PHE A 84 -8.72 -7.93 -8.16
CA PHE A 84 -8.41 -7.92 -6.73
C PHE A 84 -6.92 -8.22 -6.50
N ASP A 85 -6.38 -9.20 -7.23
CA ASP A 85 -4.97 -9.58 -7.19
C ASP A 85 -4.06 -8.44 -7.64
N ASP A 86 -4.45 -7.67 -8.66
CA ASP A 86 -3.71 -6.47 -9.06
C ASP A 86 -3.51 -5.51 -7.88
N VAL A 87 -4.52 -5.30 -7.03
CA VAL A 87 -4.40 -4.44 -5.84
C VAL A 87 -3.68 -5.15 -4.69
N GLN A 88 -4.00 -6.43 -4.45
CA GLN A 88 -3.39 -7.19 -3.36
C GLN A 88 -1.88 -7.36 -3.59
N MET A 89 -1.48 -7.86 -4.75
CA MET A 89 -0.08 -8.10 -5.10
C MET A 89 0.64 -6.82 -5.54
N GLY A 90 -0.07 -5.85 -6.14
CA GLY A 90 0.49 -4.61 -6.65
C GLY A 90 0.73 -3.57 -5.57
N ILE A 91 -0.32 -3.14 -4.88
CA ILE A 91 -0.22 -2.08 -3.86
C ILE A 91 0.06 -2.69 -2.49
N TYR A 92 -0.78 -3.62 -2.03
CA TYR A 92 -0.76 -4.06 -0.63
C TYR A 92 0.52 -4.80 -0.24
N GLU A 93 0.81 -5.93 -0.89
CA GLU A 93 1.93 -6.79 -0.50
C GLU A 93 3.28 -6.15 -0.79
N LYS A 94 3.44 -5.48 -1.95
CA LYS A 94 4.70 -4.79 -2.27
C LYS A 94 4.97 -3.63 -1.32
N THR A 95 3.97 -2.82 -0.99
CA THR A 95 4.17 -1.71 -0.05
C THR A 95 4.67 -2.22 1.30
N ILE A 96 4.02 -3.25 1.85
CA ILE A 96 4.44 -3.87 3.11
C ILE A 96 5.86 -4.43 2.98
N TYR A 97 6.15 -5.18 1.92
CA TYR A 97 7.47 -5.77 1.69
C TYR A 97 8.59 -4.72 1.70
N TYR A 98 8.46 -3.64 0.94
CA TYR A 98 9.50 -2.62 0.83
C TYR A 98 9.65 -1.78 2.10
N VAL A 99 8.53 -1.43 2.74
CA VAL A 99 8.55 -0.73 4.03
C VAL A 99 9.20 -1.61 5.11
N GLU A 100 8.81 -2.88 5.25
CA GLU A 100 9.43 -3.78 6.24
C GLU A 100 10.90 -4.06 5.94
N SER A 101 11.32 -4.07 4.67
CA SER A 101 12.72 -4.27 4.28
C SER A 101 13.61 -3.08 4.66
N ALA A 102 13.08 -1.87 4.64
CA ALA A 102 13.78 -0.66 5.08
C ALA A 102 13.72 -0.47 6.61
N PHE A 103 12.77 -1.12 7.27
CA PHE A 103 12.58 -1.04 8.71
C PHE A 103 13.01 -2.33 9.45
N LYS A 104 12.91 -2.35 10.78
CA LYS A 104 13.22 -3.57 11.51
C LYS A 104 12.05 -4.53 11.30
N LYS A 105 12.32 -5.78 10.92
CA LYS A 105 11.25 -6.79 10.77
C LYS A 105 10.36 -6.84 12.02
N GLY A 106 9.05 -6.81 11.81
CA GLY A 106 8.04 -6.78 12.88
C GLY A 106 7.81 -5.41 13.50
N SER A 107 8.45 -4.34 13.00
CA SER A 107 8.19 -2.95 13.43
C SER A 107 6.74 -2.53 13.25
N PHE A 108 5.99 -3.17 12.35
CA PHE A 108 4.62 -2.79 12.02
C PHE A 108 3.60 -3.91 12.27
N ASP A 109 3.98 -4.93 13.05
CA ASP A 109 3.10 -6.05 13.41
C ASP A 109 1.81 -5.57 14.09
N HIS A 110 1.87 -4.50 14.89
CA HIS A 110 0.70 -3.91 15.55
C HIS A 110 -0.29 -3.30 14.57
N VAL A 111 0.22 -2.72 13.47
CA VAL A 111 -0.61 -2.15 12.40
C VAL A 111 -1.27 -3.27 11.60
N LEU A 112 -0.49 -4.29 11.22
CA LEU A 112 -1.00 -5.38 10.39
C LEU A 112 -2.01 -6.27 11.13
N LYS A 113 -1.72 -6.65 12.38
CA LYS A 113 -2.60 -7.53 13.18
C LYS A 113 -3.89 -6.86 13.64
N SER A 114 -3.92 -5.53 13.76
CA SER A 114 -5.15 -4.81 14.11
C SER A 114 -6.09 -4.61 12.92
N LYS A 115 -5.64 -4.94 11.69
CA LYS A 115 -6.33 -4.57 10.45
C LYS A 115 -6.70 -5.73 9.53
N THR A 116 -6.17 -6.93 9.79
CA THR A 116 -6.69 -8.22 9.31
C THR A 116 -8.03 -8.55 9.95
#